data_AF-A0A2V5TGR8-F1
#
_entry.id   AF-A0A2V5TGR8-F1
#
_cell.length_a   1.000
_cell.length_b   1.000
_cell.length_c   1.000
_cell.angle_alpha   90.00
_cell.angle_beta   90.00
_cell.angle_gamma   90.00
#
_symmetry.space_group_name_H-M   'P 1'
#
loop_
_entity.id
_entity.type
_entity.pdbx_description
1 polymer ?
#
loop_
_entity_poly.entity_id
_entity_poly.type
_entity_poly.pdbx_seq_one_letter_code
_entity_poly.pdbx_strand_id
1 'polypeptide(L)'
;MIDLIGQDPKTGEVVLVMNQPDEWAGSDEQLLALQERFNAYVSFLLDGEMAEAHPELADKPARIELRCAHIPDTRALELLALIHDQLAFQQVKLEVVVRNDEIRMSTDESMTKPE
;
A
#
# COMPACT_ATOMS: atom_id res chain seq x y z
N MET A 1 -5.99 -2.64 10.55
CA MET A 1 -4.54 -2.78 10.79
C MET A 1 -3.83 -2.08 9.64
N ILE A 2 -3.03 -1.06 9.95
CA ILE A 2 -2.24 -0.33 8.95
C ILE A 2 -0.85 -0.96 8.93
N ASP A 3 -0.33 -1.31 7.75
CA ASP A 3 0.95 -2.02 7.66
C ASP A 3 2.10 -1.06 7.95
N LEU A 4 2.08 0.13 7.35
CA LEU A 4 3.07 1.18 7.59
C LEU A 4 2.50 2.56 7.23
N ILE A 5 2.83 3.56 8.07
CA ILE A 5 2.59 4.97 7.80
C ILE A 5 3.96 5.65 7.63
N GLY A 6 4.10 6.42 6.57
CA GLY A 6 5.28 7.23 6.31
C GLY A 6 4.89 8.62 5.83
N GLN A 7 5.88 9.48 5.67
CA GLN A 7 5.73 10.77 5.01
C GLN A 7 6.69 10.82 3.83
N ASP A 8 6.20 11.19 2.65
CA ASP A 8 7.07 11.48 1.52
C ASP A 8 7.71 12.87 1.75
N PRO A 9 9.03 12.97 1.92
CA PRO A 9 9.69 14.25 2.19
C PRO A 9 9.74 15.18 0.97
N LYS A 10 9.50 14.66 -0.24
CA LYS A 10 9.51 15.45 -1.48
C LYS A 10 8.15 16.09 -1.73
N THR A 11 7.07 15.32 -1.58
CA THR A 11 5.71 15.82 -1.83
C THR A 11 5.03 16.34 -0.57
N GLY A 12 5.51 15.93 0.61
CA GLY A 12 4.87 16.23 1.89
C GLY A 12 3.66 15.35 2.19
N GLU A 13 3.37 14.35 1.35
CA GLU A 13 2.21 13.47 1.48
C GLU A 13 2.38 12.45 2.60
N VAL A 14 1.27 12.12 3.26
CA VAL A 14 1.19 10.96 4.15
C VAL A 14 1.03 9.73 3.28
N VAL A 15 1.93 8.76 3.41
CA VAL A 15 1.92 7.53 2.65
C VAL A 15 1.51 6.38 3.55
N LEU A 16 0.36 5.78 3.26
CA LEU A 16 -0.13 4.58 3.91
C LEU A 16 0.19 3.40 3.01
N VAL A 17 1.18 2.61 3.41
CA VAL A 17 1.59 1.46 2.62
C VAL A 17 0.73 0.27 2.98
N MET A 18 0.18 -0.39 1.96
CA MET A 18 -0.54 -1.65 2.07
C MET A 18 0.27 -2.72 1.33
N ASN A 19 0.70 -3.79 2.01
CA ASN A 19 1.47 -4.84 1.35
C ASN A 19 0.57 -5.99 0.88
N GLN A 20 0.75 -6.41 -0.38
CA GLN A 20 0.10 -7.60 -0.95
C GLN A 20 1.20 -8.58 -1.39
N PRO A 21 1.67 -9.45 -0.48
CA PRO A 21 2.70 -10.43 -0.79
C PRO A 21 2.15 -11.63 -1.58
N ASP A 22 0.87 -11.96 -1.43
CA ASP A 22 0.27 -13.13 -2.07
C ASP A 22 -0.01 -12.91 -3.56
N GLU A 23 0.02 -14.02 -4.30
CA GLU A 23 -0.40 -14.05 -5.71
C GLU A 23 -1.89 -13.73 -5.87
N TRP A 24 -2.23 -13.20 -7.03
CA TRP A 24 -3.59 -12.81 -7.37
C TRP A 24 -4.34 -14.00 -7.99
N ALA A 25 -5.21 -14.61 -7.20
CA ALA A 25 -6.04 -15.73 -7.62
C ALA A 25 -7.36 -15.26 -8.28
N GLY A 26 -7.71 -13.97 -8.17
CA GLY A 26 -8.94 -13.41 -8.73
C GLY A 26 -10.23 -13.98 -8.11
N SER A 27 -10.11 -14.62 -6.94
CA SER A 27 -11.24 -15.19 -6.20
C SER A 27 -12.05 -14.09 -5.50
N ASP A 28 -13.35 -14.31 -5.38
CA ASP A 28 -14.24 -13.35 -4.72
C ASP A 28 -13.81 -13.07 -3.27
N GLU A 29 -13.29 -14.07 -2.56
CA GLU A 29 -12.76 -13.91 -1.21
C GLU A 29 -11.52 -12.99 -1.17
N GLN A 30 -10.60 -13.14 -2.12
CA GLN A 30 -9.43 -12.27 -2.21
C GLN A 30 -9.82 -10.82 -2.56
N LEU A 31 -10.76 -10.64 -3.48
CA LEU A 31 -11.28 -9.33 -3.86
C LEU A 31 -12.03 -8.66 -2.71
N LEU A 32 -12.84 -9.41 -1.97
CA LEU A 32 -13.54 -8.93 -0.79
C LEU A 32 -12.54 -8.49 0.29
N ALA A 33 -11.56 -9.34 0.61
CA ALA A 33 -10.53 -9.01 1.58
C ALA A 33 -9.73 -7.76 1.19
N LEU A 34 -9.42 -7.57 -0.10
CA LEU A 34 -8.77 -6.36 -0.60
C LEU A 34 -9.65 -5.12 -0.35
N GLN A 35 -10.93 -5.20 -0.70
CA GLN A 35 -11.88 -4.11 -0.48
C GLN A 35 -12.02 -3.75 1.00
N GLU A 36 -12.12 -4.74 1.88
CA GLU A 36 -12.19 -4.53 3.33
C GLU A 36 -10.93 -3.83 3.87
N ARG A 37 -9.74 -4.22 3.36
CA ARG A 37 -8.49 -3.53 3.71
C ARG A 37 -8.52 -2.08 3.28
N PHE A 38 -8.95 -1.77 2.07
CA PHE A 38 -9.06 -0.37 1.62
C PHE A 38 -10.05 0.42 2.48
N ASN A 39 -11.22 -0.14 2.77
CA ASN A 39 -12.21 0.51 3.63
C ASN A 39 -11.64 0.83 5.02
N ALA A 40 -10.86 -0.08 5.60
CA ALA A 40 -10.19 0.18 6.88
C ALA A 40 -9.18 1.33 6.81
N TYR A 41 -8.39 1.43 5.73
CA TYR A 41 -7.42 2.51 5.54
C TYR A 41 -8.11 3.85 5.29
N VAL A 42 -9.21 3.84 4.55
CA VAL A 42 -10.02 5.03 4.29
C VAL A 42 -10.69 5.54 5.56
N SER A 43 -11.33 4.66 6.34
CA SER A 43 -11.88 5.03 7.64
C SER A 43 -10.80 5.61 8.54
N PHE A 44 -9.61 5.00 8.62
CA PHE A 44 -8.50 5.54 9.40
C PHE A 44 -8.13 6.98 9.01
N LEU A 45 -8.15 7.31 7.72
CA LEU A 45 -7.86 8.64 7.20
C LEU A 45 -8.99 9.65 7.45
N LEU A 46 -10.25 9.22 7.28
CA LEU A 46 -11.40 10.11 7.26
C LEU A 46 -12.07 10.31 8.61
N ASP A 47 -12.05 9.30 9.48
CA ASP A 47 -12.64 9.37 10.82
C ASP A 47 -11.78 10.20 11.79
N GLY A 48 -10.64 10.71 11.33
CA GLY A 48 -9.76 11.57 12.13
C GLY A 48 -8.85 10.81 13.10
N GLU A 49 -8.92 9.47 13.13
CA GLU A 49 -8.04 8.63 13.95
C GLU A 49 -6.55 8.90 13.63
N MET A 50 -6.24 9.16 12.35
CA MET A 50 -4.92 9.60 11.93
C MET A 50 -4.51 10.94 12.54
N ALA A 51 -5.43 11.91 12.63
CA ALA A 51 -5.15 13.22 13.24
C ALA A 51 -5.00 13.15 14.76
N GLU A 52 -5.67 12.20 15.42
CA GLU A 52 -5.51 11.96 16.86
C GLU A 52 -4.17 11.27 17.17
N ALA A 53 -3.80 10.25 16.38
CA ALA A 53 -2.55 9.50 16.58
C ALA A 53 -1.31 10.27 16.09
N HIS A 54 -1.46 11.04 15.00
CA HIS A 54 -0.41 11.78 14.32
C HIS A 54 -0.87 13.20 13.95
N PRO A 55 -0.96 14.12 14.92
CA PRO A 55 -1.40 15.49 14.69
C PRO A 55 -0.55 16.22 13.64
N GLU A 56 0.72 15.85 13.51
CA GLU A 56 1.65 16.40 12.50
C GLU A 56 1.30 16.03 11.05
N LEU A 57 0.34 15.12 10.86
CA LEU A 57 -0.09 14.60 9.57
C LEU A 57 -1.53 15.02 9.20
N ALA A 58 -2.29 15.61 10.13
CA ALA A 58 -3.74 15.85 10.02
C ALA A 58 -4.19 16.67 8.79
N ASP A 59 -3.37 17.63 8.33
CA ASP A 59 -3.69 18.51 7.19
C ASP A 59 -2.94 18.14 5.90
N LYS A 60 -2.20 17.03 5.89
CA LYS A 60 -1.38 16.64 4.74
C LYS A 60 -2.18 15.79 3.76
N PRO A 61 -1.96 15.94 2.45
CA PRO A 61 -2.55 15.07 1.45
C PRO A 61 -2.16 13.61 1.71
N ALA A 62 -3.14 12.71 1.64
CA ALA A 62 -2.94 11.30 1.90
C ALA A 62 -2.87 10.49 0.60
N ARG A 63 -1.98 9.50 0.60
CA ARG A 63 -1.80 8.54 -0.47
C ARG A 63 -1.77 7.13 0.12
N ILE A 64 -2.64 6.27 -0.38
CA ILE A 64 -2.56 4.83 -0.14
C ILE A 64 -1.69 4.22 -1.23
N GLU A 65 -0.68 3.46 -0.84
CA GLU A 65 0.26 2.81 -1.74
C GLU A 65 0.16 1.30 -1.58
N LEU A 66 -0.47 0.64 -2.55
CA LEU A 66 -0.57 -0.82 -2.60
C LEU A 66 0.69 -1.39 -3.23
N ARG A 67 1.48 -2.12 -2.43
CA ARG A 67 2.71 -2.78 -2.86
C ARG A 67 2.45 -4.25 -3.13
N CYS A 68 2.37 -4.60 -4.40
CA CYS A 68 2.15 -5.97 -4.84
C CYS A 68 3.50 -6.68 -5.06
N ALA A 69 3.66 -7.89 -4.55
CA ALA A 69 4.77 -8.76 -4.93
C ALA A 69 4.59 -9.34 -6.34
N HIS A 70 3.33 -9.55 -6.74
CA HIS A 70 2.95 -10.11 -8.04
C HIS A 70 2.06 -9.14 -8.81
N ILE A 71 2.07 -9.23 -10.14
CA ILE A 71 1.21 -8.42 -11.01
C ILE A 71 -0.26 -8.78 -10.74
N PRO A 72 -1.13 -7.80 -10.43
CA PRO A 72 -2.57 -8.04 -10.28
C PRO A 72 -3.20 -8.66 -11.52
N ASP A 73 -4.12 -9.60 -11.31
CA ASP A 73 -4.92 -10.16 -12.39
C ASP A 73 -6.00 -9.17 -12.85
N THR A 74 -6.66 -9.46 -13.99
CA THR A 74 -7.66 -8.55 -14.57
C THR A 74 -8.75 -8.16 -13.58
N ARG A 75 -9.25 -9.10 -12.76
CA ARG A 75 -10.33 -8.79 -11.80
C ARG A 75 -9.84 -7.89 -10.68
N ALA A 76 -8.63 -8.13 -10.17
CA ALA A 76 -8.02 -7.25 -9.20
C ALA A 76 -7.80 -5.84 -9.78
N LEU A 77 -7.34 -5.72 -11.03
CA LEU A 77 -7.19 -4.43 -11.70
C LEU A 77 -8.52 -3.68 -11.84
N GLU A 78 -9.61 -4.38 -12.21
CA GLU A 78 -10.95 -3.78 -12.29
C GLU A 78 -11.40 -3.24 -10.93
N LEU A 79 -11.22 -4.03 -9.86
CA LEU A 79 -11.53 -3.59 -8.50
C LEU A 79 -10.66 -2.38 -8.09
N LEU A 80 -9.35 -2.43 -8.37
CA LEU A 80 -8.44 -1.34 -8.06
C LEU A 80 -8.79 -0.04 -8.79
N ALA A 81 -9.29 -0.13 -10.02
CA ALA A 81 -9.79 1.03 -10.76
C ALA A 81 -11.02 1.65 -10.07
N LEU A 82 -11.99 0.83 -9.66
CA LEU A 82 -13.17 1.30 -8.92
C LEU A 82 -12.80 1.97 -7.59
N ILE A 83 -11.86 1.38 -6.85
CA ILE A 83 -11.36 1.94 -5.60
C ILE A 83 -10.60 3.25 -5.87
N HIS A 84 -9.77 3.31 -6.91
CA HIS A 84 -9.07 4.54 -7.29
C HIS A 84 -10.04 5.69 -7.54
N ASP A 85 -11.09 5.46 -8.34
CA ASP A 85 -12.13 6.47 -8.58
C ASP A 85 -12.80 6.93 -7.29
N GLN A 86 -13.19 5.99 -6.42
CA GLN A 86 -13.80 6.30 -5.13
C GLN A 86 -12.89 7.17 -4.25
N LEU A 87 -11.61 6.80 -4.13
CA LEU A 87 -10.63 7.52 -3.32
C LEU A 87 -10.36 8.93 -3.85
N ALA A 88 -10.33 9.09 -5.18
CA ALA A 88 -10.13 10.38 -5.82
C ALA A 88 -11.25 11.38 -5.45
N PHE A 89 -12.51 10.93 -5.34
CA PHE A 89 -13.61 11.78 -4.83
C PHE A 89 -13.38 12.25 -3.39
N GLN A 90 -12.66 11.46 -2.60
CA GLN A 90 -12.33 11.76 -1.20
C GLN A 90 -10.98 12.48 -1.07
N GLN A 91 -10.37 12.89 -2.18
CA GLN A 91 -9.05 13.54 -2.25
C GLN A 91 -7.90 12.67 -1.70
N VAL A 92 -8.10 11.35 -1.66
CA VAL A 92 -7.07 10.38 -1.32
C VAL A 92 -6.51 9.79 -2.61
N LYS A 93 -5.19 9.77 -2.75
CA LYS A 93 -4.55 9.15 -3.92
C LYS A 93 -4.38 7.64 -3.72
N LEU A 94 -4.53 6.86 -4.79
CA LEU A 94 -4.14 5.47 -4.82
C LEU A 94 -3.00 5.26 -5.82
N GLU A 95 -1.91 4.68 -5.36
CA GLU A 95 -0.83 4.19 -6.22
C GLU A 95 -0.65 2.68 -6.04
N VAL A 96 -0.54 1.96 -7.16
CA VAL A 96 -0.26 0.52 -7.17
C VAL A 96 1.16 0.32 -7.69
N VAL A 97 2.00 -0.28 -6.86
CA VAL A 97 3.42 -0.51 -7.14
C VAL A 97 3.66 -2.02 -7.13
N VAL A 98 4.08 -2.57 -8.26
CA VAL A 98 4.57 -3.96 -8.31
C VAL A 98 6.05 -3.92 -7.98
N ARG A 99 6.45 -4.56 -6.88
CA ARG A 99 7.86 -4.72 -6.55
C ARG A 99 8.45 -5.73 -7.53
N ASN A 100 9.23 -5.25 -8.49
CA ASN A 100 10.11 -6.13 -9.25
C ASN A 100 11.24 -6.51 -8.29
N ASP A 101 11.15 -7.64 -7.58
CA ASP A 101 12.24 -8.15 -6.75
C ASP A 101 13.37 -8.77 -7.60
N GLU A 102 13.63 -8.17 -8.76
CA GLU A 102 14.83 -8.47 -9.52
C GLU A 102 15.91 -7.46 -9.10
N ILE A 103 16.87 -7.98 -8.33
CA ILE A 103 18.21 -7.44 -8.06
C ILE A 103 18.30 -6.50 -6.84
N ARG A 104 18.26 -7.09 -5.64
CA ARG A 104 19.23 -6.79 -4.56
C ARG A 104 19.64 -8.06 -3.80
N MET A 105 20.15 -9.06 -4.51
CA MET A 105 21.17 -9.96 -3.97
C MET A 105 22.53 -9.51 -4.48
N SER A 106 22.96 -8.30 -4.07
CA SER A 106 24.33 -7.86 -4.27
C SER A 106 25.16 -8.34 -3.09
N THR A 107 25.83 -9.48 -3.28
CA THR A 107 27.20 -9.76 -2.85
C THR A 107 27.66 -9.15 -1.53
N ASP A 108 27.60 -9.91 -0.44
CA ASP A 108 28.71 -10.01 0.53
C ASP A 108 28.47 -11.21 1.47
N GLU A 109 29.21 -12.30 1.24
CA GLU A 109 29.78 -13.15 2.30
C GLU A 109 30.68 -14.21 1.63
N SER A 110 31.75 -13.73 1.01
CA SER A 110 32.96 -14.52 0.79
C SER A 110 33.95 -14.19 1.88
N MET A 111 33.83 -14.84 3.05
CA MET A 111 34.86 -15.05 4.06
C MET A 111 34.15 -15.66 5.27
N THR A 112 34.25 -16.95 5.54
CA THR A 112 35.35 -17.45 6.38
C THR A 112 35.35 -18.98 6.33
N LYS A 113 36.45 -19.55 5.83
CA LYS A 113 36.91 -20.88 6.24
C LYS A 113 38.26 -20.67 6.92
N PRO A 114 38.39 -21.12 8.17
CA PRO A 114 39.49 -22.06 8.42
C PRO A 114 39.07 -23.15 9.41
N GLU A 115 39.22 -24.41 8.98
CA GLU A 115 39.64 -25.53 9.82
C GLU A 115 40.67 -26.34 9.02
#